data_AF-A0AAD3ZB33-F1
#
_entry.id   AF-A0AAD3ZB33-F1
#
_cell.length_a   1.000
_cell.length_b   1.000
_cell.length_c   1.000
_cell.angle_alpha   90.00
_cell.angle_beta   90.00
_cell.angle_gamma   90.00
#
_symmetry.space_group_name_H-M   'P 1'
#
loop_
_entity.id
_entity.type
_entity.pdbx_description
1 polymer ?
#
loop_
_entity_poly.entity_id
_entity_poly.type
_entity_poly.pdbx_seq_one_letter_code
_entity_poly.pdbx_strand_id
1 'polypeptide(L)'
;MPVLLTVVFLAALVSGCASDKVTLYKRGGMTIAIPKDYADQVLIDPVEIDDDRILISLYQKSTYEKEPGTGLLFRVVRYTEAQYEQFLSSDHSGQGFFAKDDAHYYGFSSPTDVQAPYDWEAYQELASSLKDFIKTDFTKRNRLTAHDDNEFFGRTYTYDGEHVFIKYYPYYAVDGSKDEVWTLCLSQPVTPGDGGIWCVERWRDQYGNVYPYFPDEDGVPSREYYADLQAEIDTKRQDPQFDPKTSLLNPEHAASEFVKKAFGHTPRAGSFERAENSGAPSELFAQSTGNIHDYMPKLIASEEPVSAYDLLPCLANFTTNTWSELKATYGSEWWDPFWNALRDAALSDMLADSSDQILRNYYLGKAFLAADGAYTEMISDIVLRQWRYDSRLYNIAMERFSDDEAAELRSRLSYLVSHRGGTFSLGIPGNDPELSLSLNTYPIEFPFDVNLTETSRESFNAEGLGPVTIIECDGLQLKYLENSEDAYYLYCIRTVKEGFFTKGVAVGDPEEKLWDHWMPEELRKLDQISHEDEGWFGDDYDYGYVHAPQDSTKSIMYLIRDGRVAGIGLIDGLFG
;
A
#
# COMPACT_ATOMS: atom_id res chain seq x y z
N MET A 1 -22.00 -45.61 -41.19
CA MET A 1 -20.71 -46.07 -41.75
C MET A 1 -19.80 -44.86 -41.86
N PRO A 2 -18.83 -44.66 -40.95
CA PRO A 2 -17.86 -43.60 -41.11
C PRO A 2 -16.60 -44.14 -41.80
N VAL A 3 -16.14 -43.40 -42.81
CA VAL A 3 -14.80 -43.56 -43.39
C VAL A 3 -13.85 -42.78 -42.50
N LEU A 4 -12.89 -43.49 -41.93
CA LEU A 4 -11.75 -42.97 -41.18
C LEU A 4 -10.89 -42.12 -42.15
N LEU A 5 -10.69 -40.84 -41.87
CA LEU A 5 -9.63 -40.04 -42.49
C LEU A 5 -8.64 -39.64 -41.41
N THR A 6 -7.54 -40.39 -41.33
CA THR A 6 -6.40 -40.11 -40.47
C THR A 6 -5.63 -38.93 -41.06
N VAL A 7 -5.71 -37.75 -40.44
CA VAL A 7 -4.83 -36.62 -40.75
C VAL A 7 -3.62 -36.71 -39.83
N VAL A 8 -2.48 -37.07 -40.42
CA VAL A 8 -1.17 -37.06 -39.76
C VAL A 8 -0.69 -35.61 -39.72
N PHE A 9 -0.62 -35.02 -38.52
CA PHE A 9 0.00 -33.70 -38.33
C PHE A 9 1.52 -33.84 -38.39
N LEU A 10 2.12 -33.27 -39.44
CA LEU A 10 3.56 -33.09 -39.55
C LEU A 10 3.95 -31.87 -38.72
N ALA A 11 4.48 -32.08 -37.51
CA ALA A 11 5.20 -31.03 -36.79
C ALA A 11 6.49 -30.72 -37.56
N ALA A 12 6.51 -29.62 -38.31
CA ALA A 12 7.72 -29.13 -38.96
C ALA A 12 8.65 -28.53 -37.90
N LEU A 13 9.44 -29.39 -37.24
CA LEU A 13 10.64 -28.99 -36.52
C LEU A 13 11.67 -28.48 -37.53
N VAL A 14 11.66 -27.17 -37.80
CA VAL A 14 12.77 -26.52 -38.49
C VAL A 14 13.92 -26.40 -37.49
N SER A 15 14.85 -27.35 -37.57
CA SER A 15 16.14 -27.31 -36.86
C SER A 15 16.91 -26.07 -37.31
N GLY A 16 17.08 -25.10 -36.39
CA GLY A 16 17.82 -23.87 -36.64
C GLY A 16 18.49 -23.37 -35.35
N CYS A 17 19.78 -23.68 -35.20
CA CYS A 17 20.72 -23.20 -34.18
C CYS A 17 20.24 -23.24 -32.72
N ALA A 18 20.12 -24.44 -32.16
CA ALA A 18 20.11 -24.60 -30.72
C ALA A 18 21.48 -24.18 -30.16
N SER A 19 21.49 -23.18 -29.27
CA SER A 19 22.55 -23.09 -28.26
C SER A 19 22.41 -24.32 -27.36
N ASP A 20 23.52 -24.89 -26.86
CA ASP A 20 23.49 -26.12 -26.08
C ASP A 20 22.54 -26.07 -24.87
N LYS A 21 22.23 -24.86 -24.37
CA LYS A 21 21.46 -24.62 -23.13
C LYS A 21 19.99 -24.26 -23.31
N VAL A 22 19.51 -23.93 -24.51
CA VAL A 22 18.12 -23.44 -24.73
C VAL A 22 17.45 -24.11 -25.92
N THR A 23 16.12 -24.18 -25.87
CA THR A 23 15.25 -24.50 -27.01
C THR A 23 14.64 -23.21 -27.55
N LEU A 24 14.69 -23.00 -28.87
CA LEU A 24 14.22 -21.78 -29.51
C LEU A 24 12.87 -22.00 -30.20
N TYR A 25 11.93 -21.10 -29.96
CA TYR A 25 10.61 -21.06 -30.56
C TYR A 25 10.47 -19.79 -31.40
N LYS A 26 10.08 -19.92 -32.66
CA LYS A 26 9.80 -18.78 -33.54
C LYS A 26 8.29 -18.56 -33.62
N ARG A 27 7.84 -17.37 -33.23
CA ARG A 27 6.41 -17.01 -33.09
C ARG A 27 6.22 -15.55 -33.48
N GLY A 28 5.32 -15.25 -34.42
CA GLY A 28 5.01 -13.86 -34.80
C GLY A 28 6.21 -13.01 -35.25
N GLY A 29 7.26 -13.62 -35.82
CA GLY A 29 8.51 -12.93 -36.18
C GLY A 29 9.54 -12.81 -35.04
N MET A 30 9.16 -13.16 -33.81
CA MET A 30 10.02 -13.16 -32.63
C MET A 30 10.67 -14.54 -32.39
N THR A 31 11.80 -14.55 -31.69
CA THR A 31 12.47 -15.76 -31.20
C THR A 31 12.43 -15.79 -29.67
N ILE A 32 11.77 -16.81 -29.11
CA ILE A 32 11.64 -17.04 -27.67
C ILE A 32 12.55 -18.21 -27.30
N ALA A 33 13.38 -18.02 -26.28
CA ALA A 33 14.28 -19.05 -25.77
C ALA A 33 13.74 -19.61 -24.45
N ILE A 34 13.63 -20.93 -24.35
CA ILE A 34 13.27 -21.63 -23.12
C ILE A 34 14.48 -22.45 -22.65
N PRO A 35 14.96 -22.30 -21.40
CA PRO A 35 16.07 -23.10 -20.89
C PRO A 35 15.75 -24.60 -20.90
N LYS A 36 16.70 -25.42 -21.33
CA LYS A 36 16.51 -26.88 -21.37
C LYS A 36 16.42 -27.51 -19.99
N ASP A 37 16.97 -26.86 -18.96
CA ASP A 37 16.91 -27.32 -17.57
C ASP A 37 15.46 -27.38 -17.05
N TYR A 38 14.53 -26.64 -17.67
CA TYR A 38 13.10 -26.68 -17.37
C TYR A 38 12.27 -27.53 -18.35
N ALA A 39 12.89 -28.20 -19.33
CA ALA A 39 12.16 -28.92 -20.37
C ALA A 39 11.26 -30.05 -19.84
N ASP A 40 11.65 -30.69 -18.74
CA ASP A 40 10.85 -31.75 -18.11
C ASP A 40 9.75 -31.20 -17.18
N GLN A 41 9.72 -29.89 -16.94
CA GLN A 41 8.79 -29.22 -16.01
C GLN A 41 7.71 -28.40 -16.72
N VAL A 42 7.90 -28.09 -18.01
CA VAL A 42 7.06 -27.13 -18.74
C VAL A 42 6.42 -27.77 -19.97
N LEU A 43 5.14 -27.48 -20.19
CA LEU A 43 4.43 -27.71 -21.45
C LEU A 43 4.29 -26.40 -22.21
N ILE A 44 4.52 -26.46 -23.52
CA ILE A 44 4.45 -25.32 -24.44
C ILE A 44 3.23 -25.46 -25.32
N ASP A 45 2.37 -24.43 -25.32
CA ASP A 45 1.13 -24.37 -26.09
C ASP A 45 0.25 -25.64 -25.97
N PRO A 46 0.01 -26.21 -24.77
CA PRO A 46 -0.78 -27.44 -24.63
C PRO A 46 -2.28 -27.22 -24.81
N VAL A 47 -2.73 -25.95 -24.87
CA VAL A 47 -4.11 -25.55 -25.12
C VAL A 47 -4.12 -24.69 -26.38
N GLU A 48 -4.97 -25.04 -27.34
CA GLU A 48 -5.18 -24.23 -28.54
C GLU A 48 -6.01 -22.99 -28.18
N ILE A 49 -5.44 -21.82 -28.44
CA ILE A 49 -6.07 -20.52 -28.18
C ILE A 49 -6.03 -19.73 -29.48
N ASP A 50 -7.22 -19.31 -29.94
CA ASP A 50 -7.37 -18.45 -31.12
C ASP A 50 -7.29 -16.97 -30.71
N ASP A 51 -6.09 -16.54 -30.34
CA ASP A 51 -5.77 -15.15 -29.98
C ASP A 51 -4.36 -14.81 -30.48
N ASP A 52 -4.30 -13.95 -31.49
CA ASP A 52 -3.07 -13.57 -32.19
C ASP A 52 -2.14 -12.67 -31.37
N ARG A 53 -2.60 -12.19 -30.21
CA ARG A 53 -1.80 -11.47 -29.21
C ARG A 53 -0.89 -12.41 -28.44
N ILE A 54 -1.22 -13.71 -28.36
CA ILE A 54 -0.43 -14.68 -27.61
C ILE A 54 0.66 -15.25 -28.51
N LEU A 55 1.92 -15.01 -28.15
CA LEU A 55 3.07 -15.58 -28.86
C LEU A 55 3.33 -17.03 -28.44
N ILE A 56 3.24 -17.31 -27.13
CA ILE A 56 3.47 -18.64 -26.55
C ILE A 56 2.79 -18.72 -25.18
N SER A 57 2.27 -19.89 -24.83
CA SER A 57 1.73 -20.20 -23.50
C SER A 57 2.58 -21.27 -22.81
N LEU A 58 2.92 -21.05 -21.54
CA LEU A 58 3.72 -21.95 -20.73
C LEU A 58 2.88 -22.49 -19.57
N TYR A 59 2.85 -23.81 -19.42
CA TYR A 59 2.13 -24.49 -18.36
C TYR A 59 3.08 -25.36 -17.53
N GLN A 60 2.84 -25.47 -16.23
CA GLN A 60 3.51 -26.43 -15.38
C GLN A 60 3.01 -27.84 -15.73
N LYS A 61 3.93 -28.69 -16.19
CA LYS A 61 3.61 -30.03 -16.68
C LYS A 61 2.97 -30.91 -15.62
N SER A 62 3.49 -30.90 -14.39
CA SER A 62 3.00 -31.73 -13.28
C SER A 62 1.55 -31.45 -12.90
N THR A 63 1.14 -30.18 -12.97
CA THR A 63 -0.25 -29.76 -12.70
C THR A 63 -1.15 -30.10 -13.88
N TYR A 64 -0.73 -29.78 -15.11
CA TYR A 64 -1.50 -30.08 -16.31
C TYR A 64 -1.73 -31.59 -16.53
N GLU A 65 -0.75 -32.44 -16.23
CA GLU A 65 -0.90 -33.90 -16.37
C GLU A 65 -1.90 -34.50 -15.38
N LYS A 66 -2.07 -33.89 -14.21
CA LYS A 66 -3.08 -34.29 -13.22
C LYS A 66 -4.46 -33.76 -13.60
N GLU A 67 -4.52 -32.52 -14.08
CA GLU A 67 -5.76 -31.85 -14.45
C GLU A 67 -5.58 -31.04 -15.76
N PRO A 68 -5.91 -31.64 -16.92
CA PRO A 68 -5.73 -31.00 -18.21
C PRO A 68 -6.47 -29.65 -18.31
N GLY A 69 -5.77 -28.64 -18.83
CA GLY A 69 -6.27 -27.27 -18.91
C GLY A 69 -5.90 -26.40 -17.71
N THR A 70 -5.26 -26.95 -16.68
CA THR A 70 -4.78 -26.19 -15.52
C THR A 70 -3.25 -26.02 -15.50
N GLY A 71 -2.76 -25.18 -14.61
CA GLY A 71 -1.32 -24.98 -14.38
C GLY A 71 -0.69 -23.98 -15.33
N LEU A 72 -1.45 -23.02 -15.88
CA LEU A 72 -0.93 -21.93 -16.70
C LEU A 72 0.06 -21.10 -15.86
N LEU A 73 1.35 -21.13 -16.20
CA LEU A 73 2.35 -20.27 -15.53
C LEU A 73 2.17 -18.82 -15.97
N PHE A 74 2.24 -18.61 -17.28
CA PHE A 74 2.03 -17.32 -17.96
C PHE A 74 2.03 -17.51 -19.48
N ARG A 75 1.69 -16.43 -20.18
CA ARG A 75 1.77 -16.28 -21.63
C ARG A 75 2.74 -15.15 -21.94
N VAL A 76 3.48 -15.27 -23.04
CA VAL A 76 4.16 -14.11 -23.63
C VAL A 76 3.20 -13.49 -24.63
N VAL A 77 2.88 -12.23 -24.45
CA VAL A 77 1.92 -11.49 -25.28
C VAL A 77 2.60 -10.39 -26.08
N ARG A 78 1.96 -9.99 -27.18
CA ARG A 78 2.35 -8.87 -28.03
C ARG A 78 1.14 -8.00 -28.31
N TYR A 79 1.18 -6.75 -27.87
CA TYR A 79 0.10 -5.77 -28.04
C TYR A 79 0.53 -4.68 -29.02
N THR A 80 -0.42 -4.19 -29.83
CA THR A 80 -0.26 -2.91 -30.53
C THR A 80 -0.24 -1.75 -29.54
N GLU A 81 0.11 -0.55 -29.98
CA GLU A 81 0.06 0.65 -29.14
C GLU A 81 -1.34 0.87 -28.54
N ALA A 82 -2.41 0.78 -29.35
CA ALA A 82 -3.78 0.92 -28.86
C ALA A 82 -4.15 -0.14 -27.82
N GLN A 83 -3.75 -1.40 -28.03
CA GLN A 83 -4.01 -2.47 -27.07
C GLN A 83 -3.26 -2.25 -25.75
N TYR A 84 -2.04 -1.73 -25.82
CA TYR A 84 -1.26 -1.36 -24.63
C TYR A 84 -1.87 -0.17 -23.89
N GLU A 85 -2.37 0.84 -24.60
CA GLU A 85 -3.13 1.96 -24.00
C GLU A 85 -4.38 1.46 -23.27
N GLN A 86 -5.11 0.49 -23.83
CA GLN A 86 -6.24 -0.14 -23.13
C GLN A 86 -5.82 -0.94 -21.90
N PHE A 87 -4.63 -1.57 -21.93
CA PHE A 87 -4.04 -2.14 -20.72
C PHE A 87 -3.77 -1.05 -19.67
N LEU A 88 -3.21 0.10 -20.04
CA LEU A 88 -2.94 1.20 -19.10
C LEU A 88 -4.21 1.74 -18.43
N SER A 89 -5.35 1.68 -19.11
CA SER A 89 -6.67 2.07 -18.58
C SER A 89 -7.41 0.95 -17.81
N SER A 90 -6.82 -0.25 -17.71
CA SER A 90 -7.42 -1.40 -16.99
C SER A 90 -6.98 -1.46 -15.52
N ASP A 91 -7.32 -2.54 -14.80
CA ASP A 91 -6.84 -2.83 -13.44
C ASP A 91 -5.45 -3.49 -13.42
N HIS A 92 -4.85 -3.72 -14.60
CA HIS A 92 -3.53 -4.30 -14.83
C HIS A 92 -3.35 -5.74 -14.30
N SER A 93 -4.41 -6.35 -13.78
CA SER A 93 -4.33 -7.60 -13.04
C SER A 93 -3.70 -8.72 -13.87
N GLY A 94 -2.63 -9.32 -13.32
CA GLY A 94 -1.91 -10.44 -13.94
C GLY A 94 -1.10 -10.09 -15.20
N GLN A 95 -1.00 -8.82 -15.58
CA GLN A 95 -0.32 -8.38 -16.81
C GLN A 95 0.83 -7.42 -16.51
N GLY A 96 1.85 -7.40 -17.38
CA GLY A 96 2.94 -6.43 -17.31
C GLY A 96 3.87 -6.52 -18.51
N PHE A 97 4.33 -5.36 -19.00
CA PHE A 97 5.14 -5.24 -20.21
C PHE A 97 6.59 -4.92 -19.86
N PHE A 98 7.51 -5.54 -20.61
CA PHE A 98 8.94 -5.48 -20.29
C PHE A 98 9.82 -5.07 -21.48
N ALA A 99 9.27 -5.04 -22.68
CA ALA A 99 9.99 -4.64 -23.88
C ALA A 99 9.04 -4.06 -24.93
N LYS A 100 9.60 -3.27 -25.84
CA LYS A 100 8.88 -2.74 -27.00
C LYS A 100 9.77 -2.61 -28.23
N ASP A 101 9.14 -2.53 -29.39
CA ASP A 101 9.72 -2.04 -30.64
C ASP A 101 8.89 -0.85 -31.17
N ASP A 102 9.09 -0.47 -32.44
CA ASP A 102 8.39 0.66 -33.06
C ASP A 102 6.89 0.40 -33.29
N ALA A 103 6.42 -0.86 -33.18
CA ALA A 103 5.05 -1.26 -33.51
C ALA A 103 4.32 -1.97 -32.37
N HIS A 104 5.03 -2.61 -31.44
CA HIS A 104 4.41 -3.45 -30.42
C HIS A 104 5.08 -3.34 -29.04
N TYR A 105 4.26 -3.65 -28.04
CA TYR A 105 4.64 -3.88 -26.66
C TYR A 105 4.61 -5.38 -26.37
N TYR A 106 5.60 -5.87 -25.63
CA TYR A 106 5.76 -7.28 -25.27
C TYR A 106 5.76 -7.45 -23.77
N GLY A 107 4.98 -8.43 -23.30
CA GLY A 107 4.72 -8.60 -21.88
C GLY A 107 4.38 -10.01 -21.50
N PHE A 108 4.08 -10.18 -20.21
CA PHE A 108 3.53 -11.39 -19.65
C PHE A 108 2.05 -11.21 -19.32
N SER A 109 1.25 -12.25 -19.55
CA SER A 109 -0.10 -12.39 -19.02
C SER A 109 -0.15 -13.65 -18.16
N SER A 110 -0.51 -13.50 -16.90
CA SER A 110 -0.55 -14.54 -15.86
C SER A 110 -1.99 -14.75 -15.42
N PRO A 111 -2.36 -15.95 -14.93
CA PRO A 111 -3.69 -16.15 -14.38
C PRO A 111 -3.90 -15.27 -13.14
N THR A 112 -5.04 -14.58 -13.10
CA THR A 112 -5.49 -13.77 -11.95
C THR A 112 -6.24 -14.62 -10.92
N ASP A 113 -6.95 -15.64 -11.40
CA ASP A 113 -7.58 -16.65 -10.56
C ASP A 113 -6.60 -17.80 -10.30
N VAL A 114 -6.35 -18.09 -9.02
CA VAL A 114 -5.47 -19.20 -8.61
C VAL A 114 -6.14 -20.52 -8.98
N GLN A 115 -5.72 -21.11 -10.09
CA GLN A 115 -5.88 -22.55 -10.33
C GLN A 115 -4.96 -23.26 -9.35
N ALA A 116 -5.43 -23.54 -8.12
CA ALA A 116 -4.67 -24.07 -6.99
C ALA A 116 -3.75 -25.24 -7.42
N PRO A 117 -2.47 -24.97 -7.74
CA PRO A 117 -1.59 -26.03 -8.18
C PRO A 117 -1.29 -26.90 -6.96
N TYR A 118 -1.10 -28.19 -7.19
CA TYR A 118 -0.84 -29.15 -6.11
C TYR A 118 0.43 -28.82 -5.30
N ASP A 119 1.34 -28.06 -5.89
CA ASP A 119 2.58 -27.56 -5.30
C ASP A 119 2.75 -26.09 -5.68
N TRP A 120 2.34 -25.20 -4.77
CA TRP A 120 2.32 -23.76 -4.98
C TRP A 120 3.72 -23.15 -5.02
N GLU A 121 4.61 -23.61 -4.14
CA GLU A 121 5.99 -23.11 -4.06
C GLU A 121 6.76 -23.43 -5.34
N ALA A 122 6.74 -24.70 -5.78
CA ALA A 122 7.41 -25.11 -7.01
C ALA A 122 6.80 -24.42 -8.25
N TYR A 123 5.49 -24.16 -8.23
CA TYR A 123 4.82 -23.39 -9.28
C TYR A 123 5.31 -21.94 -9.34
N GLN A 124 5.37 -21.26 -8.19
CA GLN A 124 5.83 -19.87 -8.11
C GLN A 124 7.30 -19.72 -8.50
N GLU A 125 8.18 -20.58 -7.97
CA GLU A 125 9.61 -20.57 -8.28
C GLU A 125 9.87 -20.77 -9.77
N LEU A 126 9.18 -21.75 -10.38
CA LEU A 126 9.27 -22.04 -11.80
C LEU A 126 8.77 -20.86 -12.66
N ALA A 127 7.63 -20.29 -12.30
CA ALA A 127 7.06 -19.14 -13.02
C ALA A 127 8.01 -17.93 -12.99
N SER A 128 8.51 -17.56 -11.80
CA SER A 128 9.43 -16.44 -11.61
C SER A 128 10.74 -16.65 -12.37
N SER A 129 11.37 -17.82 -12.21
CA SER A 129 12.65 -18.14 -12.87
C SER A 129 12.55 -18.09 -14.40
N LEU A 130 11.44 -18.59 -14.96
CA LEU A 130 11.20 -18.53 -16.41
C LEU A 130 10.90 -17.12 -16.89
N LYS A 131 10.11 -16.32 -16.15
CA LYS A 131 9.83 -14.92 -16.50
C LYS A 131 11.12 -14.09 -16.55
N ASP A 132 11.97 -14.20 -15.54
CA ASP A 132 13.23 -13.44 -15.46
C ASP A 132 14.18 -13.79 -16.61
N PHE A 133 14.33 -15.09 -16.89
CA PHE A 133 15.14 -15.56 -18.01
C PHE A 133 14.57 -15.08 -19.35
N ILE A 134 13.28 -15.31 -19.59
CA ILE A 134 12.63 -14.97 -20.87
C ILE A 134 12.66 -13.46 -21.08
N LYS A 135 12.30 -12.64 -20.09
CA LYS A 135 12.38 -11.16 -20.16
C LYS A 135 13.76 -10.72 -20.65
N THR A 136 14.81 -11.24 -20.04
CA THR A 136 16.20 -10.86 -20.37
C THR A 136 16.64 -11.35 -21.75
N ASP A 137 16.48 -12.64 -22.05
CA ASP A 137 16.93 -13.21 -23.34
C ASP A 137 16.06 -12.67 -24.50
N PHE A 138 14.74 -12.64 -24.34
CA PHE A 138 13.80 -12.17 -25.38
C PHE A 138 14.11 -10.74 -25.80
N THR A 139 14.30 -9.82 -24.84
CA THR A 139 14.62 -8.42 -25.13
C THR A 139 15.93 -8.32 -25.91
N LYS A 140 16.99 -8.98 -25.45
CA LYS A 140 18.32 -8.93 -26.09
C LYS A 140 18.35 -9.60 -27.46
N ARG A 141 17.77 -10.80 -27.56
CA ARG A 141 17.80 -11.65 -28.75
C ARG A 141 17.02 -11.04 -29.90
N ASN A 142 15.89 -10.42 -29.60
CA ASN A 142 15.04 -9.76 -30.59
C ASN A 142 15.42 -8.29 -30.80
N ARG A 143 16.45 -7.77 -30.11
CA ARG A 143 16.94 -6.39 -30.20
C ARG A 143 15.86 -5.36 -29.88
N LEU A 144 15.05 -5.67 -28.87
CA LEU A 144 13.98 -4.81 -28.39
C LEU A 144 14.52 -3.77 -27.40
N THR A 145 13.78 -2.69 -27.24
CA THR A 145 14.02 -1.69 -26.20
C THR A 145 13.39 -2.19 -24.91
N ALA A 146 14.13 -2.15 -23.80
CA ALA A 146 13.56 -2.45 -22.48
C ALA A 146 12.48 -1.42 -22.15
N HIS A 147 11.42 -1.87 -21.48
CA HIS A 147 10.28 -1.04 -21.11
C HIS A 147 9.87 -1.37 -19.67
N ASP A 148 9.42 -0.36 -18.93
CA ASP A 148 8.93 -0.49 -17.57
C ASP A 148 7.63 0.33 -17.43
N ASP A 149 6.53 -0.36 -17.13
CA ASP A 149 5.22 0.26 -16.96
C ASP A 149 5.24 1.29 -15.80
N ASN A 150 6.10 1.10 -14.80
CA ASN A 150 6.25 2.03 -13.68
C ASN A 150 6.74 3.41 -14.13
N GLU A 151 7.47 3.52 -15.25
CA GLU A 151 7.86 4.83 -15.79
C GLU A 151 6.63 5.64 -16.21
N PHE A 152 5.58 4.97 -16.72
CA PHE A 152 4.33 5.64 -17.09
C PHE A 152 3.50 6.03 -15.86
N PHE A 153 3.31 5.10 -14.94
CA PHE A 153 2.51 5.33 -13.72
C PHE A 153 3.19 6.31 -12.75
N GLY A 154 4.51 6.41 -12.78
CA GLY A 154 5.27 7.38 -11.99
C GLY A 154 5.21 8.82 -12.50
N ARG A 155 4.69 9.06 -13.72
CA ARG A 155 4.48 10.44 -14.23
C ARG A 155 3.27 11.06 -13.55
N THR A 156 3.29 12.37 -13.34
CA THR A 156 2.11 13.13 -12.90
C THR A 156 1.04 13.18 -13.99
N TYR A 157 1.46 13.42 -15.24
CA TYR A 157 0.59 13.65 -16.40
C TYR A 157 0.93 12.69 -17.55
N THR A 158 -0.07 12.39 -18.39
CA THR A 158 0.11 11.52 -19.57
C THR A 158 0.78 12.29 -20.71
N TYR A 159 0.25 13.47 -21.02
CA TYR A 159 0.74 14.36 -22.05
C TYR A 159 1.49 15.55 -21.43
N ASP A 160 2.47 16.09 -22.16
CA ASP A 160 3.20 17.27 -21.70
C ASP A 160 2.41 18.56 -22.05
N GLY A 161 2.64 19.64 -21.32
CA GLY A 161 2.08 20.97 -21.62
C GLY A 161 1.16 21.53 -20.54
N GLU A 162 0.27 22.43 -20.95
CA GLU A 162 -0.71 23.06 -20.06
C GLU A 162 -1.81 22.09 -19.65
N HIS A 163 -2.17 22.14 -18.36
CA HIS A 163 -3.17 21.26 -17.77
C HIS A 163 -4.32 22.04 -17.17
N VAL A 164 -5.48 21.40 -17.18
CA VAL A 164 -6.73 21.95 -16.70
C VAL A 164 -7.41 20.94 -15.78
N PHE A 165 -7.84 21.39 -14.62
CA PHE A 165 -8.47 20.55 -13.63
C PHE A 165 -9.93 20.91 -13.43
N ILE A 166 -10.79 19.89 -13.45
CA ILE A 166 -12.23 20.05 -13.26
C ILE A 166 -12.69 19.04 -12.22
N LYS A 167 -13.28 19.52 -11.13
CA LYS A 167 -14.03 18.66 -10.20
C LYS A 167 -15.33 18.26 -10.86
N TYR A 168 -15.62 16.98 -10.80
CA TYR A 168 -16.84 16.36 -11.28
C TYR A 168 -17.59 15.71 -10.11
N TYR A 169 -18.88 16.03 -9.99
CA TYR A 169 -19.76 15.50 -8.96
C TYR A 169 -20.74 14.50 -9.60
N PRO A 170 -20.45 13.19 -9.58
CA PRO A 170 -21.21 12.19 -10.31
C PRO A 170 -22.71 12.14 -9.93
N TYR A 171 -23.02 12.34 -8.65
CA TYR A 171 -24.40 12.28 -8.15
C TYR A 171 -25.16 13.60 -8.21
N TYR A 172 -24.50 14.71 -8.53
CA TYR A 172 -25.15 16.02 -8.56
C TYR A 172 -26.37 16.07 -9.49
N ALA A 173 -26.29 15.37 -10.64
CA ALA A 173 -27.40 15.31 -11.59
C ALA A 173 -28.60 14.47 -11.09
N VAL A 174 -28.37 13.60 -10.11
CA VAL A 174 -29.35 12.66 -9.53
C VAL A 174 -30.04 13.30 -8.33
N ASP A 175 -29.29 13.78 -7.35
CA ASP A 175 -29.80 14.27 -6.06
C ASP A 175 -29.23 15.62 -5.61
N GLY A 176 -28.30 16.21 -6.38
CA GLY A 176 -27.64 17.46 -6.04
C GLY A 176 -26.47 17.32 -5.05
N SER A 177 -26.08 16.10 -4.68
CA SER A 177 -24.94 15.86 -3.80
C SER A 177 -23.62 16.25 -4.46
N LYS A 178 -22.71 16.78 -3.63
CA LYS A 178 -21.31 17.06 -3.94
C LYS A 178 -20.35 16.24 -3.06
N ASP A 179 -20.87 15.25 -2.34
CA ASP A 179 -20.09 14.48 -1.36
C ASP A 179 -19.04 13.61 -2.06
N GLU A 180 -19.43 12.97 -3.16
CA GLU A 180 -18.48 12.30 -4.04
C GLU A 180 -17.94 13.26 -5.09
N VAL A 181 -16.62 13.34 -5.17
CA VAL A 181 -15.91 14.23 -6.08
C VAL A 181 -14.78 13.50 -6.78
N TRP A 182 -14.75 13.61 -8.11
CA TRP A 182 -13.65 13.13 -8.93
C TRP A 182 -12.96 14.32 -9.58
N THR A 183 -11.63 14.32 -9.66
CA THR A 183 -10.87 15.37 -10.34
C THR A 183 -10.46 14.88 -11.72
N LEU A 184 -10.98 15.53 -12.76
CA LEU A 184 -10.60 15.29 -14.15
C LEU A 184 -9.37 16.13 -14.48
N CYS A 185 -8.33 15.49 -14.99
CA CYS A 185 -7.13 16.14 -15.50
C CYS A 185 -7.22 16.19 -17.04
N LEU A 186 -7.23 17.41 -17.57
CA LEU A 186 -7.32 17.67 -19.00
C LEU A 186 -6.01 18.25 -19.53
N SER A 187 -5.66 17.84 -20.74
CA SER A 187 -4.48 18.31 -21.46
C SER A 187 -4.79 18.45 -22.95
N GLN A 188 -3.84 19.02 -23.71
CA GLN A 188 -3.94 19.20 -25.15
C GLN A 188 -2.91 18.32 -25.86
N PRO A 189 -3.29 17.12 -26.34
CA PRO A 189 -2.33 16.10 -26.77
C PRO A 189 -1.64 16.39 -28.10
N VAL A 190 -2.15 17.34 -28.90
CA VAL A 190 -1.67 17.59 -30.27
C VAL A 190 -1.12 19.01 -30.46
N THR A 191 -1.98 20.02 -30.27
CA THR A 191 -1.61 21.43 -30.47
C THR A 191 -1.79 22.20 -29.16
N PRO A 192 -0.77 22.89 -28.64
CA PRO A 192 -0.92 23.69 -27.43
C PRO A 192 -1.61 25.05 -27.68
N GLY A 193 -2.31 25.56 -26.66
CA GLY A 193 -2.92 26.90 -26.64
C GLY A 193 -4.35 26.95 -27.21
N ASP A 194 -4.83 28.14 -27.55
CA ASP A 194 -6.24 28.41 -27.93
C ASP A 194 -6.78 27.62 -29.14
N GLY A 195 -5.92 26.95 -29.90
CA GLY A 195 -6.30 26.10 -31.03
C GLY A 195 -6.34 24.61 -30.72
N GLY A 196 -5.85 24.20 -29.54
CA GLY A 196 -5.77 22.79 -29.16
C GLY A 196 -7.10 22.23 -28.66
N ILE A 197 -7.42 21.01 -29.09
CA ILE A 197 -8.48 20.24 -28.45
C ILE A 197 -8.04 19.79 -27.05
N TRP A 198 -8.97 19.82 -26.10
CA TRP A 198 -8.79 19.26 -24.77
C TRP A 198 -9.30 17.82 -24.74
N CYS A 199 -8.61 16.96 -23.99
CA CYS A 199 -9.09 15.64 -23.61
C CYS A 199 -8.86 15.41 -22.12
N VAL A 200 -9.71 14.59 -21.49
CA VAL A 200 -9.41 14.05 -20.16
C VAL A 200 -8.37 12.95 -20.34
N GLU A 201 -7.17 13.16 -19.84
CA GLU A 201 -6.06 12.19 -19.96
C GLU A 201 -5.98 11.25 -18.76
N ARG A 202 -6.41 11.74 -17.59
CA ARG A 202 -6.42 11.03 -16.31
C ARG A 202 -7.57 11.56 -15.48
N TRP A 203 -8.10 10.74 -14.58
CA TRP A 203 -8.99 11.21 -13.53
C TRP A 203 -8.64 10.57 -12.19
N ARG A 204 -8.90 11.30 -11.11
CA ARG A 204 -8.66 10.88 -9.74
C ARG A 204 -9.98 10.78 -8.98
N ASP A 205 -10.20 9.66 -8.29
CA ASP A 205 -11.36 9.53 -7.40
C ASP A 205 -11.11 10.13 -6.01
N GLN A 206 -12.13 10.14 -5.16
CA GLN A 206 -12.04 10.68 -3.80
C GLN A 206 -11.07 9.90 -2.87
N TYR A 207 -10.77 8.64 -3.21
CA TYR A 207 -9.86 7.77 -2.46
C TYR A 207 -8.41 7.91 -2.93
N GLY A 208 -8.15 8.74 -3.93
CA GLY A 208 -6.83 9.00 -4.46
C GLY A 208 -6.39 8.08 -5.60
N ASN A 209 -7.22 7.13 -6.05
CA ASN A 209 -6.87 6.29 -7.20
C ASN A 209 -6.77 7.16 -8.45
N VAL A 210 -5.78 6.90 -9.30
CA VAL A 210 -5.56 7.62 -10.55
C VAL A 210 -5.79 6.68 -11.72
N TYR A 211 -6.66 7.08 -12.62
CA TYR A 211 -7.09 6.29 -13.77
C TYR A 211 -6.70 6.99 -15.07
N PRO A 212 -5.68 6.50 -15.78
CA PRO A 212 -5.37 6.94 -17.14
C PRO A 212 -6.51 6.61 -18.09
N TYR A 213 -6.79 7.52 -19.03
CA TYR A 213 -7.81 7.30 -20.04
C TYR A 213 -7.24 7.44 -21.45
N PHE A 214 -7.45 6.39 -22.24
CA PHE A 214 -7.20 6.40 -23.67
C PHE A 214 -8.47 6.01 -24.44
N PRO A 215 -8.79 6.71 -25.54
CA PRO A 215 -9.94 6.38 -26.36
C PRO A 215 -9.78 4.99 -27.00
N ASP A 216 -10.82 4.15 -26.91
CA ASP A 216 -10.86 2.80 -27.51
C ASP A 216 -11.71 2.80 -28.79
N GLU A 217 -11.28 3.56 -29.80
CA GLU A 217 -12.03 3.69 -31.06
C GLU A 217 -11.37 2.85 -32.15
N ASP A 218 -12.00 1.73 -32.48
CA ASP A 218 -11.62 0.83 -33.58
C ASP A 218 -10.16 0.34 -33.55
N GLY A 219 -9.54 0.28 -32.36
CA GLY A 219 -8.15 -0.15 -32.18
C GLY A 219 -7.11 0.86 -32.68
N VAL A 220 -7.49 2.13 -32.81
CA VAL A 220 -6.60 3.24 -33.20
C VAL A 220 -5.85 3.77 -31.98
N PRO A 221 -4.51 3.95 -32.04
CA PRO A 221 -3.75 4.55 -30.95
C PRO A 221 -4.19 5.99 -30.66
N SER A 222 -4.15 6.41 -29.40
CA SER A 222 -4.62 7.72 -28.95
C SER A 222 -3.97 8.88 -29.70
N ARG A 223 -2.68 8.76 -30.04
CA ARG A 223 -1.95 9.76 -30.81
C ARG A 223 -2.55 10.01 -32.19
N GLU A 224 -3.02 8.96 -32.87
CA GLU A 224 -3.63 9.05 -34.20
C GLU A 224 -5.07 9.55 -34.06
N TYR A 225 -5.82 9.00 -33.10
CA TYR A 225 -7.18 9.44 -32.79
C TYR A 225 -7.26 10.95 -32.51
N TYR A 226 -6.39 11.47 -31.64
CA TYR A 226 -6.41 12.89 -31.30
C TYR A 226 -5.90 13.77 -32.45
N ALA A 227 -4.95 13.30 -33.26
CA ALA A 227 -4.50 14.02 -34.45
C ALA A 227 -5.64 14.21 -35.48
N ASP A 228 -6.41 13.14 -35.72
CA ASP A 228 -7.56 13.19 -36.62
C ASP A 228 -8.67 14.11 -36.06
N LEU A 229 -8.94 14.02 -34.76
CA LEU A 229 -9.92 14.86 -34.08
C LEU A 229 -9.52 16.34 -34.10
N GLN A 230 -8.23 16.64 -33.93
CA GLN A 230 -7.70 18.00 -34.05
C GLN A 230 -7.91 18.54 -35.47
N ALA A 231 -7.59 17.75 -36.51
CA ALA A 231 -7.78 18.14 -37.90
C ALA A 231 -9.27 18.38 -38.26
N GLU A 232 -10.17 17.58 -37.70
CA GLU A 232 -11.62 17.77 -37.86
C GLU A 232 -12.07 19.10 -37.24
N ILE A 233 -11.64 19.41 -36.01
CA ILE A 233 -11.96 20.67 -35.34
C ILE A 233 -11.37 21.87 -36.08
N ASP A 234 -10.12 21.78 -36.54
CA ASP A 234 -9.48 22.85 -37.32
C ASP A 234 -10.22 23.14 -38.62
N THR A 235 -10.78 22.11 -39.25
CA THR A 235 -11.64 22.25 -40.44
C THR A 235 -12.97 22.92 -40.07
N LYS A 236 -13.66 22.44 -39.03
CA LYS A 236 -14.94 23.01 -38.56
C LYS A 236 -14.81 24.47 -38.15
N ARG A 237 -13.66 24.86 -37.58
CA ARG A 237 -13.37 26.24 -37.15
C ARG A 237 -13.38 27.26 -38.29
N GLN A 238 -13.25 26.81 -39.54
CA GLN A 238 -13.37 27.69 -40.72
C GLN A 238 -14.82 28.09 -41.02
N ASP A 239 -15.81 27.41 -40.44
CA ASP A 239 -17.22 27.76 -40.56
C ASP A 239 -17.54 29.00 -39.68
N PRO A 240 -18.13 30.08 -40.23
CA PRO A 240 -18.59 31.23 -39.46
C PRO A 240 -19.58 30.93 -38.32
N GLN A 241 -20.24 29.76 -38.33
CA GLN A 241 -21.18 29.33 -37.28
C GLN A 241 -20.52 28.51 -36.15
N PHE A 242 -19.22 28.22 -36.25
CA PHE A 242 -18.51 27.46 -35.23
C PHE A 242 -18.48 28.20 -33.89
N ASP A 243 -19.04 27.57 -32.85
CA ASP A 243 -18.95 28.08 -31.47
C ASP A 243 -17.91 27.26 -30.68
N PRO A 244 -16.75 27.87 -30.33
CA PRO A 244 -15.70 27.18 -29.58
C PRO A 244 -16.17 26.68 -28.22
N LYS A 245 -17.20 27.29 -27.61
CA LYS A 245 -17.75 26.89 -26.30
C LYS A 245 -18.48 25.55 -26.33
N THR A 246 -18.90 25.11 -27.52
CA THR A 246 -19.59 23.83 -27.73
C THR A 246 -18.72 22.82 -28.47
N SER A 247 -17.41 23.02 -28.41
CA SER A 247 -16.41 22.19 -29.08
C SER A 247 -15.36 21.72 -28.07
N LEU A 248 -14.50 20.79 -28.51
CA LEU A 248 -13.38 20.31 -27.70
C LEU A 248 -12.29 21.37 -27.46
N LEU A 249 -12.38 22.57 -28.05
CA LEU A 249 -11.53 23.71 -27.67
C LEU A 249 -11.89 24.26 -26.28
N ASN A 250 -13.09 23.97 -25.78
CA ASN A 250 -13.50 24.31 -24.42
C ASN A 250 -13.31 23.10 -23.49
N PRO A 251 -12.54 23.24 -22.40
CA PRO A 251 -12.25 22.12 -21.50
C PRO A 251 -13.48 21.62 -20.74
N GLU A 252 -14.42 22.50 -20.37
CA GLU A 252 -15.66 22.07 -19.69
C GLU A 252 -16.56 21.24 -20.62
N HIS A 253 -16.58 21.56 -21.91
CA HIS A 253 -17.26 20.75 -22.92
C HIS A 253 -16.56 19.41 -23.13
N ALA A 254 -15.22 19.40 -23.23
CA ALA A 254 -14.45 18.16 -23.34
C ALA A 254 -14.67 17.23 -22.13
N ALA A 255 -14.69 17.78 -20.91
CA ALA A 255 -15.04 17.02 -19.70
C ALA A 255 -16.46 16.46 -19.76
N SER A 256 -17.43 17.23 -20.25
CA SER A 256 -18.82 16.79 -20.42
C SER A 256 -18.95 15.63 -21.41
N GLU A 257 -18.25 15.69 -22.56
CA GLU A 257 -18.23 14.59 -23.52
C GLU A 257 -17.53 13.34 -22.96
N PHE A 258 -16.42 13.53 -22.23
CA PHE A 258 -15.74 12.45 -21.55
C PHE A 258 -16.67 11.71 -20.56
N VAL A 259 -17.33 12.41 -19.62
CA VAL A 259 -18.16 11.71 -18.62
C VAL A 259 -19.36 11.00 -19.22
N LYS A 260 -19.92 11.52 -20.34
CA LYS A 260 -20.97 10.83 -21.09
C LYS A 260 -20.47 9.54 -21.70
N LYS A 261 -19.28 9.58 -22.31
CA LYS A 261 -18.71 8.44 -23.02
C LYS A 261 -18.15 7.39 -22.07
N ALA A 262 -17.34 7.80 -21.09
CA ALA A 262 -16.64 6.91 -20.18
C ALA A 262 -17.55 6.32 -19.10
N PHE A 263 -18.49 7.11 -18.57
CA PHE A 263 -19.34 6.69 -17.45
C PHE A 263 -20.82 6.52 -17.81
N GLY A 264 -21.25 6.92 -19.01
CA GLY A 264 -22.67 6.93 -19.37
C GLY A 264 -23.49 8.00 -18.63
N HIS A 265 -22.82 8.98 -18.01
CA HIS A 265 -23.48 9.99 -17.19
C HIS A 265 -24.02 11.16 -18.03
N THR A 266 -25.13 11.77 -17.59
CA THR A 266 -25.67 13.00 -18.21
C THR A 266 -25.51 14.18 -17.23
N PRO A 267 -24.37 14.89 -17.26
CA PRO A 267 -24.11 15.98 -16.32
C PRO A 267 -25.07 17.16 -16.53
N ARG A 268 -25.28 17.94 -15.47
CA ARG A 268 -26.14 19.14 -15.48
C ARG A 268 -25.33 20.36 -15.01
N ALA A 269 -25.91 21.55 -15.12
CA ALA A 269 -25.31 22.75 -14.55
C ALA A 269 -25.09 22.54 -13.04
N GLY A 270 -23.86 22.71 -12.55
CA GLY A 270 -23.45 22.42 -11.18
C GLY A 270 -22.73 21.07 -10.98
N SER A 271 -22.75 20.17 -11.97
CA SER A 271 -21.97 18.92 -11.95
C SER A 271 -20.47 19.13 -12.09
N PHE A 272 -20.03 20.31 -12.55
CA PHE A 272 -18.63 20.63 -12.77
C PHE A 272 -18.23 21.91 -12.03
N GLU A 273 -17.00 21.92 -11.53
CA GLU A 273 -16.38 23.08 -10.89
C GLU A 273 -14.90 23.15 -11.29
N ARG A 274 -14.42 24.34 -11.65
CA ARG A 274 -13.02 24.53 -12.01
C ARG A 274 -12.14 24.33 -10.78
N ALA A 275 -11.05 23.60 -10.92
CA ALA A 275 -10.06 23.42 -9.88
C ALA A 275 -8.72 24.04 -10.28
N GLU A 276 -7.97 24.48 -9.27
CA GLU A 276 -6.63 25.06 -9.42
C GLU A 276 -5.52 23.99 -9.44
N ASN A 277 -5.86 22.73 -9.10
CA ASN A 277 -4.90 21.64 -8.92
C ASN A 277 -5.51 20.28 -9.31
N SER A 278 -4.64 19.29 -9.47
CA SER A 278 -4.97 17.91 -9.86
C SER A 278 -5.60 17.06 -8.76
N GLY A 279 -5.74 17.60 -7.55
CA GLY A 279 -6.10 16.83 -6.37
C GLY A 279 -4.96 15.93 -5.84
N ALA A 280 -3.74 16.06 -6.38
CA ALA A 280 -2.57 15.40 -5.81
C ALA A 280 -2.25 15.97 -4.42
N PRO A 281 -1.92 15.15 -3.42
CA PRO A 281 -1.67 15.62 -2.06
C PRO A 281 -0.61 16.74 -1.98
N SER A 282 0.47 16.63 -2.75
CA SER A 282 1.53 17.66 -2.81
C SER A 282 1.02 19.04 -3.24
N GLU A 283 0.11 19.09 -4.22
CA GLU A 283 -0.48 20.34 -4.71
C GLU A 283 -1.57 20.86 -3.76
N LEU A 284 -2.31 19.96 -3.11
CA LEU A 284 -3.31 20.31 -2.11
C LEU A 284 -2.68 20.98 -0.89
N PHE A 285 -1.63 20.37 -0.31
CA PHE A 285 -0.92 20.97 0.84
C PHE A 285 -0.17 22.27 0.48
N ALA A 286 0.29 22.41 -0.76
CA ALA A 286 1.00 23.62 -1.20
C ALA A 286 0.12 24.89 -1.25
N GLN A 287 -1.21 24.76 -1.18
CA GLN A 287 -2.14 25.89 -1.14
C GLN A 287 -2.18 26.61 0.21
N SER A 288 -1.75 25.94 1.28
CA SER A 288 -1.72 26.56 2.59
C SER A 288 -0.81 27.80 2.61
N THR A 289 -1.22 28.84 3.34
CA THR A 289 -0.36 29.99 3.61
C THR A 289 0.76 29.64 4.58
N GLY A 290 0.66 28.51 5.29
CA GLY A 290 1.57 28.12 6.36
C GLY A 290 1.44 28.96 7.62
N ASN A 291 0.46 29.88 7.70
CA ASN A 291 0.24 30.74 8.85
C ASN A 291 -1.07 30.38 9.56
N ILE A 292 -0.96 29.88 10.80
CA ILE A 292 -2.12 29.44 11.59
C ILE A 292 -3.15 30.55 11.84
N HIS A 293 -2.72 31.81 11.84
CA HIS A 293 -3.61 32.95 12.08
C HIS A 293 -4.61 33.20 10.94
N ASP A 294 -4.37 32.67 9.74
CA ASP A 294 -5.29 32.76 8.61
C ASP A 294 -6.48 31.78 8.75
N TYR A 295 -6.32 30.74 9.59
CA TYR A 295 -7.27 29.64 9.72
C TYR A 295 -7.93 29.56 11.09
N MET A 296 -7.23 29.95 12.16
CA MET A 296 -7.75 29.89 13.53
C MET A 296 -9.08 30.63 13.74
N PRO A 297 -9.30 31.86 13.19
CA PRO A 297 -10.59 32.53 13.33
C PRO A 297 -11.75 31.73 12.73
N LYS A 298 -11.52 31.04 11.60
CA LYS A 298 -12.53 30.19 10.94
C LYS A 298 -12.87 28.97 11.79
N LEU A 299 -11.85 28.32 12.38
CA LEU A 299 -12.03 27.20 13.30
C LEU A 299 -12.87 27.61 14.53
N ILE A 300 -12.56 28.75 15.14
CA ILE A 300 -13.30 29.26 16.32
C ILE A 300 -14.75 29.60 15.93
N ALA A 301 -14.96 30.26 14.80
CA ALA A 301 -16.30 30.65 14.36
C ALA A 301 -17.18 29.43 14.00
N SER A 302 -16.57 28.32 13.55
CA SER A 302 -17.26 27.11 13.09
C SER A 302 -18.27 27.36 11.94
N GLU A 303 -18.09 28.46 11.19
CA GLU A 303 -18.98 28.85 10.08
C GLU A 303 -18.63 28.11 8.77
N GLU A 304 -17.34 27.86 8.54
CA GLU A 304 -16.84 27.16 7.37
C GLU A 304 -15.80 26.09 7.80
N PRO A 305 -15.85 24.88 7.24
CA PRO A 305 -14.84 23.86 7.52
C PRO A 305 -13.47 24.31 6.99
N VAL A 306 -12.44 24.23 7.83
CA VAL A 306 -11.06 24.44 7.40
C VAL A 306 -10.51 23.11 6.91
N SER A 307 -10.02 23.09 5.67
CA SER A 307 -9.43 21.91 5.06
C SER A 307 -8.17 21.46 5.82
N ALA A 308 -7.98 20.15 5.97
CA ALA A 308 -6.73 19.59 6.49
C ALA A 308 -5.52 20.02 5.64
N TYR A 309 -5.71 20.16 4.33
CA TYR A 309 -4.68 20.60 3.38
C TYR A 309 -4.22 22.04 3.62
N ASP A 310 -5.11 22.89 4.14
CA ASP A 310 -4.80 24.25 4.54
C ASP A 310 -4.16 24.31 5.94
N LEU A 311 -4.69 23.53 6.88
CA LEU A 311 -4.35 23.62 8.30
C LEU A 311 -3.00 22.97 8.64
N LEU A 312 -2.76 21.75 8.16
CA LEU A 312 -1.60 20.97 8.59
C LEU A 312 -0.26 21.60 8.20
N PRO A 313 -0.10 22.24 7.01
CA PRO A 313 1.17 22.89 6.67
C PRO A 313 1.58 24.01 7.63
N CYS A 314 0.65 24.63 8.35
CA CYS A 314 0.98 25.59 9.40
C CYS A 314 1.86 24.99 10.51
N LEU A 315 1.71 23.70 10.79
CA LEU A 315 2.41 22.99 11.86
C LEU A 315 3.92 22.88 11.61
N ALA A 316 4.36 22.94 10.35
CA ALA A 316 5.78 22.96 10.02
C ALA A 316 6.51 24.18 10.60
N ASN A 317 5.79 25.28 10.83
CA ASN A 317 6.31 26.53 11.37
C ASN A 317 6.13 26.66 12.89
N PHE A 318 5.57 25.64 13.56
CA PHE A 318 5.35 25.70 15.00
C PHE A 318 6.68 25.64 15.76
N THR A 319 6.74 26.40 16.84
CA THR A 319 7.80 26.36 17.83
C THR A 319 7.18 26.17 19.21
N THR A 320 8.00 25.92 20.24
CA THR A 320 7.53 25.85 21.63
C THR A 320 6.74 27.10 22.06
N ASN A 321 7.06 28.28 21.51
CA ASN A 321 6.37 29.52 21.85
C ASN A 321 4.99 29.67 21.18
N THR A 322 4.76 28.99 20.05
CA THR A 322 3.54 29.15 19.23
C THR A 322 2.28 28.82 20.04
N TRP A 323 2.33 27.82 20.93
CA TRP A 323 1.20 27.45 21.78
C TRP A 323 0.81 28.55 22.76
N SER A 324 1.80 29.22 23.35
CA SER A 324 1.58 30.34 24.27
C SER A 324 1.05 31.58 23.54
N GLU A 325 1.50 31.80 22.31
CA GLU A 325 1.03 32.87 21.43
C GLU A 325 -0.44 32.67 21.04
N LEU A 326 -0.83 31.46 20.62
CA LEU A 326 -2.23 31.15 20.29
C LEU A 326 -3.16 31.43 21.48
N LYS A 327 -2.75 31.02 22.69
CA LYS A 327 -3.48 31.33 23.92
C LYS A 327 -3.56 32.83 24.21
N ALA A 328 -2.50 33.59 23.96
CA ALA A 328 -2.49 35.03 24.18
C ALA A 328 -3.40 35.77 23.18
N THR A 329 -3.40 35.33 21.91
CA THR A 329 -4.15 35.95 20.83
C THR A 329 -5.63 35.59 20.86
N TYR A 330 -5.98 34.33 21.14
CA TYR A 330 -7.33 33.80 21.00
C TYR A 330 -7.98 33.36 22.33
N GLY A 331 -7.31 33.55 23.47
CA GLY A 331 -7.86 33.21 24.78
C GLY A 331 -7.98 31.71 25.00
N SER A 332 -9.10 31.25 25.57
CA SER A 332 -9.36 29.83 25.84
C SER A 332 -10.17 29.10 24.76
N GLU A 333 -10.72 29.83 23.78
CA GLU A 333 -11.70 29.28 22.82
C GLU A 333 -11.05 28.57 21.62
N TRP A 334 -9.74 28.74 21.43
CA TRP A 334 -9.04 28.21 20.25
C TRP A 334 -8.70 26.73 20.32
N TRP A 335 -8.48 26.19 21.52
CA TRP A 335 -7.89 24.86 21.68
C TRP A 335 -8.81 23.74 21.20
N ASP A 336 -10.04 23.69 21.71
CA ASP A 336 -10.99 22.63 21.37
C ASP A 336 -11.27 22.52 19.86
N PRO A 337 -11.60 23.61 19.13
CA PRO A 337 -11.82 23.50 17.68
C PRO A 337 -10.55 23.14 16.92
N PHE A 338 -9.38 23.64 17.34
CA PHE A 338 -8.11 23.28 16.72
C PHE A 338 -7.76 21.80 16.93
N TRP A 339 -7.86 21.30 18.16
CA TRP A 339 -7.57 19.91 18.48
C TRP A 339 -8.53 18.94 17.76
N ASN A 340 -9.82 19.27 17.69
CA ASN A 340 -10.78 18.48 16.91
C ASN A 340 -10.38 18.43 15.42
N ALA A 341 -10.01 19.57 14.83
CA ALA A 341 -9.56 19.63 13.44
C ALA A 341 -8.29 18.79 13.20
N LEU A 342 -7.31 18.83 14.12
CA LEU A 342 -6.12 17.99 14.04
C LEU A 342 -6.44 16.50 14.16
N ARG A 343 -7.33 16.13 15.09
CA ARG A 343 -7.75 14.74 15.31
C ARG A 343 -8.48 14.18 14.10
N ASP A 344 -9.34 14.97 13.49
CA ASP A 344 -10.11 14.59 12.31
C ASP A 344 -9.19 14.53 11.06
N ALA A 345 -8.17 15.38 11.00
CA ALA A 345 -7.16 15.38 9.94
C ALA A 345 -6.05 14.31 10.09
N ALA A 346 -6.04 13.56 11.21
CA ALA A 346 -4.94 12.64 11.56
C ALA A 346 -4.73 11.53 10.53
N LEU A 347 -5.83 10.98 10.01
CA LEU A 347 -5.84 9.91 9.02
C LEU A 347 -6.41 10.42 7.70
N SER A 348 -5.84 9.92 6.60
CA SER A 348 -6.26 10.23 5.24
C SER A 348 -7.51 9.44 4.84
N ASP A 349 -8.40 10.10 4.11
CA ASP A 349 -9.48 9.44 3.37
C ASP A 349 -9.01 8.97 1.96
N MET A 350 -7.81 9.42 1.51
CA MET A 350 -7.18 9.02 0.24
C MET A 350 -6.38 7.72 0.40
N LEU A 351 -7.08 6.62 0.69
CA LEU A 351 -6.48 5.33 0.99
C LEU A 351 -5.54 4.78 -0.10
N ALA A 352 -5.74 5.16 -1.37
CA ALA A 352 -4.93 4.71 -2.49
C ALA A 352 -3.66 5.57 -2.72
N ASP A 353 -3.60 6.78 -2.19
CA ASP A 353 -2.46 7.69 -2.33
C ASP A 353 -1.75 7.86 -0.99
N SER A 354 -0.80 6.97 -0.70
CA SER A 354 -0.08 6.97 0.56
C SER A 354 0.70 8.27 0.83
N SER A 355 0.97 9.08 -0.20
CA SER A 355 1.66 10.36 -0.03
C SER A 355 0.87 11.34 0.84
N ASP A 356 -0.47 11.25 0.84
CA ASP A 356 -1.31 12.07 1.70
C ASP A 356 -1.08 11.76 3.19
N GLN A 357 -1.13 10.46 3.56
CA GLN A 357 -0.87 10.05 4.93
C GLN A 357 0.57 10.36 5.37
N ILE A 358 1.55 10.20 4.47
CA ILE A 358 2.96 10.56 4.74
C ILE A 358 3.09 12.04 5.11
N LEU A 359 2.43 12.94 4.37
CA LEU A 359 2.47 14.38 4.67
C LEU A 359 1.72 14.73 5.95
N ARG A 360 0.60 14.07 6.25
CA ARG A 360 -0.11 14.21 7.53
C ARG A 360 0.75 13.79 8.72
N ASN A 361 1.46 12.66 8.60
CA ASN A 361 2.40 12.18 9.61
C ASN A 361 3.52 13.19 9.83
N TYR A 362 4.07 13.76 8.75
CA TYR A 362 5.09 14.80 8.81
C TYR A 362 4.61 16.04 9.58
N TYR A 363 3.49 16.64 9.19
CA TYR A 363 3.02 17.88 9.81
C TYR A 363 2.61 17.71 11.28
N LEU A 364 1.93 16.60 11.62
CA LEU A 364 1.56 16.32 13.01
C LEU A 364 2.77 15.92 13.86
N GLY A 365 3.78 15.27 13.27
CA GLY A 365 5.07 15.06 13.91
C GLY A 365 5.80 16.37 14.23
N LYS A 366 5.76 17.37 13.34
CA LYS A 366 6.31 18.73 13.62
C LYS A 366 5.59 19.40 14.79
N ALA A 367 4.26 19.33 14.83
CA ALA A 367 3.50 19.84 15.96
C ALA A 367 3.87 19.13 17.28
N PHE A 368 4.04 17.81 17.24
CA PHE A 368 4.39 17.02 18.41
C PHE A 368 5.80 17.33 18.93
N LEU A 369 6.78 17.56 18.05
CA LEU A 369 8.11 18.02 18.43
C LEU A 369 8.08 19.39 19.09
N ALA A 370 7.25 20.31 18.56
CA ALA A 370 7.10 21.67 19.06
C ALA A 370 6.23 21.76 20.33
N ALA A 371 5.49 20.71 20.69
CA ALA A 371 4.58 20.70 21.83
C ALA A 371 5.31 20.54 23.18
N ASP A 372 4.79 21.21 24.20
CA ASP A 372 5.21 21.07 25.59
C ASP A 372 4.03 20.86 26.56
N GLY A 373 4.32 20.17 27.68
CA GLY A 373 3.36 19.94 28.76
C GLY A 373 2.03 19.34 28.31
N ALA A 374 0.92 20.01 28.66
CA ALA A 374 -0.43 19.54 28.34
C ALA A 374 -0.70 19.41 26.83
N TYR A 375 -0.05 20.21 25.99
CA TYR A 375 -0.21 20.10 24.53
C TYR A 375 0.44 18.83 24.00
N THR A 376 1.60 18.43 24.55
CA THR A 376 2.26 17.16 24.24
C THR A 376 1.34 16.00 24.57
N GLU A 377 0.73 15.97 25.76
CA GLU A 377 -0.17 14.89 26.18
C GLU A 377 -1.34 14.69 25.22
N MET A 378 -1.92 15.78 24.73
CA MET A 378 -3.09 15.76 23.84
C MET A 378 -2.75 15.44 22.39
N ILE A 379 -1.58 15.87 21.89
CA ILE A 379 -1.10 15.55 20.53
C ILE A 379 -0.56 14.11 20.47
N SER A 380 -0.06 13.58 21.58
CA SER A 380 0.43 12.20 21.68
C SER A 380 -0.57 11.18 21.19
N ASP A 381 -1.86 11.36 21.49
CA ASP A 381 -2.92 10.45 21.02
C ASP A 381 -3.09 10.47 19.50
N ILE A 382 -2.92 11.63 18.87
CA ILE A 382 -3.02 11.80 17.43
C ILE A 382 -1.84 11.10 16.74
N VAL A 383 -0.62 11.36 17.21
CA VAL A 383 0.59 10.76 16.65
C VAL A 383 0.64 9.24 16.89
N LEU A 384 0.22 8.78 18.08
CA LEU A 384 0.12 7.35 18.36
C LEU A 384 -0.96 6.67 17.50
N ARG A 385 -2.06 7.37 17.18
CA ARG A 385 -3.06 6.87 16.23
C ARG A 385 -2.48 6.74 14.82
N GLN A 386 -1.68 7.70 14.36
CA GLN A 386 -0.98 7.62 13.07
C GLN A 386 0.03 6.48 13.02
N TRP A 387 0.81 6.31 14.10
CA TRP A 387 1.76 5.21 14.23
C TRP A 387 1.09 3.84 14.16
N ARG A 388 -0.05 3.68 14.86
CA ARG A 388 -0.83 2.43 14.86
C ARG A 388 -1.58 2.17 13.55
N TYR A 389 -1.87 3.22 12.79
CA TYR A 389 -2.55 3.09 11.50
C TYR A 389 -1.63 2.46 10.45
N ASP A 390 -0.44 3.02 10.26
CA ASP A 390 0.60 2.44 9.41
C ASP A 390 1.97 3.01 9.82
N SER A 391 2.72 2.22 10.61
CA SER A 391 4.05 2.60 11.11
C SER A 391 5.08 2.73 9.98
N ARG A 392 4.91 1.99 8.88
CA ARG A 392 5.81 2.07 7.72
C ARG A 392 5.66 3.43 7.03
N LEU A 393 4.43 3.90 6.80
CA LEU A 393 4.20 5.25 6.27
C LEU A 393 4.68 6.34 7.22
N TYR A 394 4.61 6.12 8.54
CA TYR A 394 5.16 7.06 9.52
C TYR A 394 6.69 7.13 9.43
N ASN A 395 7.37 5.99 9.31
CA ASN A 395 8.82 5.96 9.15
C ASN A 395 9.29 6.60 7.83
N ILE A 396 8.58 6.38 6.72
CA ILE A 396 8.84 7.11 5.46
C ILE A 396 8.67 8.62 5.65
N ALA A 397 7.68 9.06 6.44
CA ALA A 397 7.53 10.48 6.77
C ALA A 397 8.71 11.04 7.58
N MET A 398 9.41 10.20 8.36
CA MET A 398 10.60 10.61 9.14
C MET A 398 11.76 11.07 8.24
N GLU A 399 11.85 10.58 6.99
CA GLU A 399 12.86 11.03 6.01
C GLU A 399 12.75 12.52 5.66
N ARG A 400 11.61 13.15 5.99
CA ARG A 400 11.37 14.58 5.76
C ARG A 400 11.82 15.47 6.92
N PHE A 401 12.22 14.89 8.05
CA PHE A 401 12.73 15.60 9.21
C PHE A 401 14.26 15.71 9.14
N SER A 402 14.86 16.59 9.94
CA SER A 402 16.31 16.49 10.17
C SER A 402 16.64 15.22 10.97
N ASP A 403 17.88 14.74 10.89
CA ASP A 403 18.32 13.55 11.64
C ASP A 403 18.05 13.68 13.15
N ASP A 404 18.29 14.86 13.72
CA ASP A 404 18.02 15.16 15.14
C ASP A 404 16.52 15.12 15.46
N GLU A 405 15.68 15.69 14.60
CA GLU A 405 14.22 15.68 14.77
C GLU A 405 13.65 14.27 14.65
N ALA A 406 14.15 13.48 13.69
CA ALA A 406 13.75 12.10 13.51
C ALA A 406 14.16 11.23 14.70
N ALA A 407 15.38 11.42 15.24
CA ALA A 407 15.85 10.70 16.43
C ALA A 407 14.99 11.03 17.67
N GLU A 408 14.69 12.32 17.89
CA GLU A 408 13.82 12.76 18.98
C GLU A 408 12.39 12.20 18.82
N LEU A 409 11.83 12.22 17.61
CA LEU A 409 10.53 11.61 17.33
C LEU A 409 10.50 10.13 17.65
N ARG A 410 11.52 9.37 17.24
CA ARG A 410 11.63 7.94 17.54
C ARG A 410 11.66 7.66 19.03
N SER A 411 12.43 8.43 19.81
CA SER A 411 12.45 8.27 21.28
C SER A 411 11.10 8.61 21.91
N ARG A 412 10.48 9.75 21.54
CA ARG A 412 9.13 10.10 22.05
C ARG A 412 8.07 9.07 21.69
N LEU A 413 8.07 8.57 20.46
CA LEU A 413 7.17 7.50 20.03
C LEU A 413 7.41 6.20 20.79
N SER A 414 8.68 5.82 21.01
CA SER A 414 9.03 4.64 21.82
C SER A 414 8.48 4.77 23.23
N TYR A 415 8.66 5.94 23.85
CA TYR A 415 8.07 6.26 25.14
C TYR A 415 6.55 6.12 25.13
N LEU A 416 5.85 6.65 24.12
CA LEU A 416 4.39 6.55 24.00
C LEU A 416 3.92 5.09 23.82
N VAL A 417 4.62 4.30 23.01
CA VAL A 417 4.31 2.88 22.81
C VAL A 417 4.46 2.11 24.12
N SER A 418 5.50 2.42 24.90
CA SER A 418 5.78 1.77 26.19
C SER A 418 4.88 2.21 27.34
N HIS A 419 4.43 3.48 27.38
CA HIS A 419 3.59 4.02 28.47
C HIS A 419 2.09 3.89 28.22
N ARG A 420 1.66 3.95 26.95
CA ARG A 420 0.25 3.78 26.57
C ARG A 420 0.00 2.41 25.94
N GLY A 421 0.78 1.42 26.40
CA GLY A 421 0.64 0.01 26.11
C GLY A 421 -0.74 -0.50 26.49
N GLY A 422 -1.43 -1.16 25.57
CA GLY A 422 -2.75 -1.72 25.82
C GLY A 422 -2.75 -2.86 26.85
N THR A 423 -3.81 -3.67 26.85
CA THR A 423 -3.96 -4.81 27.78
C THR A 423 -2.78 -5.80 27.79
N PHE A 424 -2.07 -5.95 26.67
CA PHE A 424 -1.00 -6.94 26.49
C PHE A 424 0.39 -6.31 26.68
N SER A 425 0.67 -5.92 27.93
CA SER A 425 1.93 -5.30 28.32
C SER A 425 2.52 -5.94 29.58
N LEU A 426 3.84 -5.91 29.68
CA LEU A 426 4.63 -6.39 30.81
C LEU A 426 5.27 -5.19 31.50
N GLY A 427 4.87 -4.95 32.74
CA GLY A 427 5.52 -3.99 33.63
C GLY A 427 6.90 -4.49 34.04
N ILE A 428 7.90 -3.60 33.94
CA ILE A 428 9.28 -3.87 34.34
C ILE A 428 9.50 -3.29 35.74
N PRO A 429 9.97 -4.08 36.73
CA PRO A 429 10.28 -3.56 38.06
C PRO A 429 11.40 -2.50 37.99
N GLY A 430 11.14 -1.26 38.40
CA GLY A 430 12.15 -0.19 38.32
C GLY A 430 11.61 1.24 38.27
N ASN A 431 12.43 2.14 37.71
CA ASN A 431 12.40 3.61 37.88
C ASN A 431 11.12 4.33 37.39
N ASP A 432 10.24 3.70 36.60
CA ASP A 432 8.95 4.26 36.21
C ASP A 432 7.87 3.15 36.22
N PRO A 433 6.88 3.21 37.12
CA PRO A 433 5.83 2.19 37.23
C PRO A 433 4.87 2.17 36.02
N GLU A 434 4.89 3.21 35.17
CA GLU A 434 4.06 3.29 33.96
C GLU A 434 4.79 2.75 32.72
N LEU A 435 6.10 2.50 32.81
CA LEU A 435 6.88 1.93 31.71
C LEU A 435 6.59 0.43 31.56
N SER A 436 6.13 0.03 30.38
CA SER A 436 5.83 -1.36 30.05
C SER A 436 6.38 -1.76 28.68
N LEU A 437 6.71 -3.04 28.51
CA LEU A 437 6.92 -3.63 27.20
C LEU A 437 5.62 -4.21 26.69
N SER A 438 5.17 -3.78 25.52
CA SER A 438 3.87 -4.17 24.97
C SER A 438 4.03 -4.99 23.70
N LEU A 439 3.08 -5.87 23.43
CA LEU A 439 2.96 -6.51 22.13
C LEU A 439 2.56 -5.46 21.08
N ASN A 440 3.53 -4.80 20.46
CA ASN A 440 3.32 -3.64 19.59
C ASN A 440 4.52 -3.37 18.66
N THR A 441 4.33 -2.46 17.70
CA THR A 441 5.40 -1.98 16.83
C THR A 441 6.16 -0.84 17.50
N TYR A 442 7.48 -0.94 17.54
CA TYR A 442 8.40 0.05 18.07
C TYR A 442 9.16 0.76 16.94
N PRO A 443 9.45 2.07 17.08
CA PRO A 443 10.16 2.87 16.07
C PRO A 443 11.69 2.76 16.17
N ILE A 444 12.19 1.99 17.14
CA ILE A 444 13.60 1.69 17.35
C ILE A 444 13.73 0.21 17.68
N GLU A 445 14.90 -0.34 17.38
CA GLU A 445 15.23 -1.71 17.75
C GLU A 445 15.33 -1.86 19.28
N PHE A 446 15.45 -3.10 19.74
CA PHE A 446 15.87 -3.43 21.10
C PHE A 446 17.04 -2.49 21.54
N PRO A 447 16.96 -1.87 22.74
CA PRO A 447 16.08 -2.25 23.85
C PRO A 447 14.77 -1.45 23.93
N PHE A 448 14.22 -0.93 22.82
CA PHE A 448 12.91 -0.27 22.81
C PHE A 448 12.77 0.92 23.77
N ASP A 449 13.87 1.64 23.99
CA ASP A 449 14.02 2.75 24.94
C ASP A 449 13.74 2.36 26.40
N VAL A 450 13.87 1.06 26.70
CA VAL A 450 13.86 0.54 28.06
C VAL A 450 15.26 0.11 28.49
N ASN A 451 15.55 0.18 29.78
CA ASN A 451 16.86 -0.17 30.32
C ASN A 451 16.99 -1.70 30.50
N LEU A 452 17.19 -2.42 29.40
CA LEU A 452 17.41 -3.87 29.38
C LEU A 452 18.79 -4.22 28.86
N THR A 453 19.41 -5.23 29.47
CA THR A 453 20.75 -5.72 29.12
C THR A 453 20.66 -7.03 28.34
N GLU A 454 21.07 -6.99 27.08
CA GLU A 454 21.15 -8.17 26.21
C GLU A 454 22.09 -9.23 26.81
N THR A 455 21.61 -10.47 26.83
CA THR A 455 22.38 -11.66 27.20
C THR A 455 22.73 -12.49 25.97
N SER A 456 21.76 -12.69 25.07
CA SER A 456 21.95 -13.38 23.81
C SER A 456 21.04 -12.83 22.72
N ARG A 457 21.44 -13.05 21.46
CA ARG A 457 20.71 -12.64 20.26
C ARG A 457 20.81 -13.72 19.20
N GLU A 458 19.68 -14.04 18.60
CA GLU A 458 19.58 -14.88 17.41
C GLU A 458 18.70 -14.19 16.37
N SER A 459 19.18 -14.08 15.14
CA SER A 459 18.42 -13.51 14.03
C SER A 459 18.41 -14.47 12.85
N PHE A 460 17.24 -14.69 12.27
CA PHE A 460 17.04 -15.57 11.12
C PHE A 460 15.87 -15.08 10.28
N ASN A 461 15.84 -15.46 9.00
CA ASN A 461 14.68 -15.21 8.16
C ASN A 461 13.68 -16.35 8.31
N ALA A 462 12.50 -16.05 8.83
CA ALA A 462 11.38 -16.97 8.90
C ALA A 462 10.57 -16.92 7.61
N GLU A 463 10.29 -18.09 7.04
CA GLU A 463 9.48 -18.22 5.84
C GLU A 463 8.08 -17.62 6.07
N GLY A 464 7.66 -16.71 5.18
CA GLY A 464 6.36 -16.02 5.27
C GLY A 464 6.29 -14.88 6.29
N LEU A 465 7.24 -14.75 7.22
CA LEU A 465 7.25 -13.70 8.26
C LEU A 465 8.37 -12.67 8.09
N GLY A 466 9.46 -13.02 7.38
CA GLY A 466 10.60 -12.14 7.19
C GLY A 466 11.65 -12.23 8.32
N PRO A 467 12.45 -11.18 8.54
CA PRO A 467 13.50 -11.20 9.55
C PRO A 467 12.92 -11.26 10.97
N VAL A 468 13.24 -12.33 11.68
CA VAL A 468 12.91 -12.55 13.09
C VAL A 468 14.16 -12.38 13.92
N THR A 469 14.05 -11.67 15.03
CA THR A 469 15.08 -11.62 16.06
C THR A 469 14.53 -12.09 17.41
N ILE A 470 15.29 -12.97 18.06
CA ILE A 470 15.06 -13.45 19.41
C ILE A 470 16.16 -12.85 20.30
N ILE A 471 15.75 -12.21 21.40
CA ILE A 471 16.64 -11.64 22.40
C ILE A 471 16.35 -12.30 23.74
N GLU A 472 17.38 -12.76 24.42
CA GLU A 472 17.31 -13.03 25.86
C GLU A 472 17.97 -11.89 26.60
N CYS A 473 17.30 -11.32 27.59
CA CYS A 473 17.80 -10.17 28.34
C CYS A 473 17.19 -10.16 29.74
N ASP A 474 17.98 -9.94 30.79
CA ASP A 474 17.44 -9.70 32.14
C ASP A 474 16.35 -10.69 32.61
N GLY A 475 16.41 -11.97 32.24
CA GLY A 475 15.40 -12.98 32.59
C GLY A 475 14.12 -12.96 31.73
N LEU A 476 14.15 -12.23 30.63
CA LEU A 476 13.14 -12.17 29.57
C LEU A 476 13.63 -12.93 28.32
N GLN A 477 12.67 -13.46 27.56
CA GLN A 477 12.84 -13.77 26.15
C GLN A 477 11.88 -12.88 25.35
N LEU A 478 12.42 -12.12 24.41
CA LEU A 478 11.68 -11.26 23.50
C LEU A 478 11.81 -11.82 22.08
N LYS A 479 10.72 -11.81 21.32
CA LYS A 479 10.77 -12.06 19.88
C LYS A 479 10.08 -10.95 19.13
N TYR A 480 10.76 -10.41 18.13
CA TYR A 480 10.21 -9.38 17.28
C TYR A 480 10.53 -9.62 15.81
N LEU A 481 9.66 -9.06 14.97
CA LEU A 481 9.85 -9.00 13.52
C LEU A 481 10.40 -7.64 13.16
N GLU A 482 11.35 -7.59 12.24
CA GLU A 482 11.70 -6.37 11.54
C GLU A 482 10.80 -6.25 10.31
N ASN A 483 9.87 -5.31 10.36
CA ASN A 483 9.09 -4.93 9.18
C ASN A 483 9.94 -4.01 8.29
N SER A 484 9.61 -3.94 7.00
CA SER A 484 10.22 -2.96 6.08
C SER A 484 10.13 -1.54 6.66
N GLU A 485 11.21 -0.75 6.52
CA GLU A 485 11.33 0.64 6.97
C GLU A 485 11.54 0.82 8.50
N ASP A 486 12.47 0.11 9.15
CA ASP A 486 12.88 0.34 10.57
C ASP A 486 11.73 0.29 11.60
N ALA A 487 10.79 -0.64 11.45
CA ALA A 487 9.67 -0.83 12.36
C ALA A 487 9.72 -2.23 13.00
N TYR A 488 9.75 -2.31 14.33
CA TYR A 488 10.04 -3.55 15.06
C TYR A 488 8.81 -4.05 15.81
N TYR A 489 8.15 -5.09 15.30
CA TYR A 489 6.95 -5.64 15.92
C TYR A 489 7.30 -6.68 16.98
N LEU A 490 7.20 -6.29 18.26
CA LEU A 490 7.36 -7.19 19.41
C LEU A 490 6.09 -8.06 19.54
N TYR A 491 6.20 -9.34 19.21
CA TYR A 491 5.07 -10.27 19.18
C TYR A 491 5.12 -11.33 20.29
N CYS A 492 6.26 -11.50 20.95
CA CYS A 492 6.40 -12.42 22.08
C CYS A 492 7.25 -11.82 23.19
N ILE A 493 6.77 -11.94 24.43
CA ILE A 493 7.47 -11.58 25.66
C ILE A 493 7.26 -12.71 26.66
N ARG A 494 8.33 -13.34 27.15
CA ARG A 494 8.28 -14.35 28.22
C ARG A 494 9.19 -13.94 29.36
N THR A 495 8.79 -14.20 30.60
CA THR A 495 9.63 -13.93 31.78
C THR A 495 9.40 -14.94 32.89
N VAL A 496 10.49 -15.31 33.57
CA VAL A 496 10.49 -16.07 34.84
C VAL A 496 11.08 -15.23 35.98
N LYS A 497 11.38 -13.95 35.73
CA LYS A 497 12.03 -13.08 36.70
C LYS A 497 11.00 -12.50 37.65
N GLU A 498 11.24 -12.70 38.95
CA GLU A 498 10.39 -12.21 40.03
C GLU A 498 10.15 -10.71 39.94
N GLY A 499 8.92 -10.30 40.23
CA GLY A 499 8.47 -8.91 40.24
C GLY A 499 7.94 -8.38 38.91
N PHE A 500 8.33 -8.95 37.76
CA PHE A 500 7.72 -8.59 36.47
C PHE A 500 6.23 -8.94 36.48
N PHE A 501 5.39 -8.04 35.95
CA PHE A 501 3.95 -8.14 36.17
C PHE A 501 3.13 -7.76 34.95
N THR A 502 1.92 -8.30 34.87
CA THR A 502 0.90 -7.86 33.91
C THR A 502 -0.47 -7.92 34.58
N LYS A 503 -1.31 -6.92 34.32
CA LYS A 503 -2.63 -6.75 34.96
C LYS A 503 -2.60 -6.86 36.49
N GLY A 504 -1.55 -6.34 37.12
CA GLY A 504 -1.40 -6.33 38.58
C GLY A 504 -0.90 -7.64 39.21
N VAL A 505 -0.68 -8.68 38.42
CA VAL A 505 -0.18 -9.99 38.86
C VAL A 505 1.26 -10.17 38.42
N ALA A 506 2.16 -10.43 39.36
CA ALA A 506 3.60 -10.54 39.15
C ALA A 506 4.09 -11.98 39.25
N VAL A 507 5.21 -12.27 38.60
CA VAL A 507 5.99 -13.48 38.87
C VAL A 507 6.41 -13.47 40.34
N GLY A 508 6.13 -14.57 41.05
CA GLY A 508 6.34 -14.76 42.49
C GLY A 508 5.09 -14.58 43.33
N ASP A 509 4.03 -13.94 42.81
CA ASP A 509 2.77 -13.78 43.54
C ASP A 509 2.08 -15.13 43.79
N PRO A 510 1.29 -15.24 44.89
CA PRO A 510 0.43 -16.40 45.11
C PRO A 510 -0.65 -16.50 44.02
N GLU A 511 -1.04 -17.72 43.63
CA GLU A 511 -2.06 -17.97 42.60
C GLU A 511 -3.36 -17.21 42.89
N GLU A 512 -3.74 -17.07 44.17
CA GLU A 512 -4.96 -16.40 44.58
C GLU A 512 -5.05 -14.94 44.10
N LYS A 513 -3.91 -14.29 43.85
CA LYS A 513 -3.87 -12.91 43.35
C LYS A 513 -4.41 -12.77 41.92
N LEU A 514 -4.44 -13.85 41.14
CA LEU A 514 -5.12 -13.84 39.83
C LEU A 514 -6.58 -13.43 39.99
N TRP A 515 -7.25 -13.89 41.05
CA TRP A 515 -8.67 -13.66 41.29
C TRP A 515 -9.00 -12.26 41.83
N ASP A 516 -7.99 -11.49 42.22
CA ASP A 516 -8.14 -10.07 42.54
C ASP A 516 -8.28 -9.21 41.26
N HIS A 517 -7.79 -9.73 40.12
CA HIS A 517 -7.65 -8.99 38.87
C HIS A 517 -8.42 -9.58 37.69
N TRP A 518 -8.82 -10.85 37.78
CA TRP A 518 -9.49 -11.58 36.72
C TRP A 518 -10.79 -12.22 37.22
N MET A 519 -11.84 -12.18 36.40
CA MET A 519 -13.00 -13.03 36.61
C MET A 519 -12.67 -14.47 36.17
N PRO A 520 -13.18 -15.51 36.85
CA PRO A 520 -12.88 -16.91 36.52
C PRO A 520 -13.15 -17.28 35.05
N GLU A 521 -14.14 -16.67 34.42
CA GLU A 521 -14.49 -16.85 33.00
C GLU A 521 -13.50 -16.20 32.01
N GLU A 522 -12.65 -15.28 32.46
CA GLU A 522 -11.67 -14.59 31.63
C GLU A 522 -10.34 -15.37 31.51
N LEU A 523 -10.12 -16.36 32.39
CA LEU A 523 -8.93 -17.21 32.42
C LEU A 523 -9.29 -18.67 32.14
N ARG A 524 -8.78 -19.18 31.02
CA ARG A 524 -8.86 -20.61 30.71
C ARG A 524 -7.68 -21.34 31.34
N LYS A 525 -7.96 -22.36 32.16
CA LYS A 525 -6.93 -23.28 32.66
C LYS A 525 -6.39 -24.18 31.54
N LEU A 526 -5.08 -24.33 31.49
CA LEU A 526 -4.35 -25.23 30.59
C LEU A 526 -3.56 -26.24 31.42
N ASP A 527 -3.76 -27.53 31.16
CA ASP A 527 -2.97 -28.58 31.81
C ASP A 527 -1.56 -28.70 31.18
N GLN A 528 -1.39 -28.22 29.96
CA GLN A 528 -0.11 -28.21 29.22
C GLN A 528 0.02 -26.92 28.40
N ILE A 529 1.24 -26.40 28.30
CA ILE A 529 1.59 -25.25 27.44
C ILE A 529 2.21 -25.76 26.12
N SER A 530 2.47 -24.85 25.17
CA SER A 530 3.06 -25.25 23.90
C SER A 530 4.49 -25.78 24.10
N HIS A 531 4.96 -26.68 23.24
CA HIS A 531 6.34 -27.18 23.27
C HIS A 531 7.38 -26.04 23.19
N GLU A 532 7.04 -24.96 22.49
CA GLU A 532 7.90 -23.78 22.42
C GLU A 532 7.97 -23.04 23.76
N ASP A 533 6.83 -22.85 24.43
CA ASP A 533 6.79 -22.24 25.75
C ASP A 533 7.52 -23.12 26.79
N GLU A 534 7.36 -24.45 26.75
CA GLU A 534 8.12 -25.38 27.60
C GLU A 534 9.63 -25.27 27.35
N GLY A 535 10.04 -24.99 26.12
CA GLY A 535 11.44 -24.76 25.77
C GLY A 535 12.07 -23.58 26.52
N TRP A 536 11.26 -22.58 26.90
CA TRP A 536 11.71 -21.43 27.70
C TRP A 536 11.44 -21.58 29.20
N PHE A 537 10.20 -21.92 29.58
CA PHE A 537 9.79 -21.99 30.98
C PHE A 537 10.28 -23.26 31.69
N GLY A 538 10.60 -24.31 30.93
CA GLY A 538 10.82 -25.67 31.44
C GLY A 538 9.52 -26.48 31.53
N ASP A 539 9.67 -27.78 31.82
CA ASP A 539 8.59 -28.74 32.01
C ASP A 539 8.14 -28.88 33.47
N ASP A 540 8.78 -28.14 34.39
CA ASP A 540 8.50 -28.13 35.82
C ASP A 540 7.44 -27.05 36.15
N TYR A 541 6.18 -27.36 35.86
CA TYR A 541 5.01 -26.55 36.23
C TYR A 541 3.79 -27.42 36.52
N ASP A 542 2.83 -26.89 37.28
CA ASP A 542 1.60 -27.61 37.63
C ASP A 542 0.53 -27.47 36.53
N TYR A 543 0.29 -26.23 36.07
CA TYR A 543 -0.65 -25.85 35.02
C TYR A 543 -0.45 -24.37 34.64
N GLY A 544 -1.14 -23.90 33.60
CA GLY A 544 -1.20 -22.48 33.22
C GLY A 544 -2.62 -21.91 33.23
N TYR A 545 -2.73 -20.59 33.31
CA TYR A 545 -3.95 -19.84 33.00
C TYR A 545 -3.70 -18.91 31.82
N VAL A 546 -4.64 -18.90 30.88
CA VAL A 546 -4.54 -18.05 29.68
C VAL A 546 -5.77 -17.17 29.53
N HIS A 547 -5.52 -15.88 29.35
CA HIS A 547 -6.49 -14.93 28.84
C HIS A 547 -6.27 -14.74 27.33
N ALA A 548 -7.28 -15.07 26.52
CA ALA A 548 -7.28 -14.86 25.09
C ALA A 548 -8.68 -14.37 24.65
N PRO A 549 -8.87 -13.06 24.41
CA PRO A 549 -10.16 -12.52 23.97
C PRO A 549 -10.60 -13.13 22.64
N GLN A 550 -11.91 -13.31 22.45
CA GLN A 550 -12.47 -13.94 21.24
C GLN A 550 -12.09 -13.22 19.94
N ASP A 551 -11.96 -11.89 19.99
CA ASP A 551 -11.64 -11.04 18.84
C ASP A 551 -10.18 -10.54 18.86
N SER A 552 -9.28 -11.26 19.53
CA SER A 552 -7.87 -10.92 19.59
C SER A 552 -6.97 -12.11 19.29
N THR A 553 -5.87 -11.83 18.61
CA THR A 553 -4.78 -12.79 18.39
C THR A 553 -3.78 -12.78 19.53
N LYS A 554 -3.90 -11.82 20.45
CA LYS A 554 -3.01 -11.62 21.59
C LYS A 554 -3.52 -12.34 22.82
N SER A 555 -2.58 -12.87 23.61
CA SER A 555 -2.89 -13.61 24.82
C SER A 555 -1.93 -13.28 25.96
N ILE A 556 -2.41 -13.49 27.18
CA ILE A 556 -1.63 -13.43 28.43
C ILE A 556 -1.66 -14.81 29.04
N MET A 557 -0.50 -15.36 29.37
CA MET A 557 -0.33 -16.63 30.06
C MET A 557 0.34 -16.41 31.42
N TYR A 558 -0.20 -17.06 32.45
CA TYR A 558 0.41 -17.19 33.77
C TYR A 558 0.71 -18.67 34.03
N LEU A 559 1.96 -18.99 34.31
CA LEU A 559 2.38 -20.34 34.65
C LEU A 559 2.35 -20.53 36.17
N ILE A 560 1.77 -21.63 36.66
CA ILE A 560 1.68 -21.93 38.09
C ILE A 560 2.62 -23.05 38.46
N ARG A 561 3.40 -22.84 39.53
CA ARG A 561 4.19 -23.88 40.21
C ARG A 561 4.09 -23.68 41.73
N ASP A 562 3.79 -24.75 42.45
CA ASP A 562 3.66 -24.76 43.91
C ASP A 562 2.69 -23.68 44.45
N GLY A 563 1.59 -23.46 43.72
CA GLY A 563 0.57 -22.45 44.06
C GLY A 563 1.03 -20.99 43.89
N ARG A 564 2.08 -20.74 43.09
CA ARG A 564 2.60 -19.41 42.79
C ARG A 564 2.75 -19.19 41.30
N VAL A 565 2.67 -17.94 40.87
CA VAL A 565 2.99 -17.54 39.50
C VAL A 565 4.49 -17.69 39.27
N ALA A 566 4.88 -18.69 38.48
CA ALA A 566 6.27 -19.03 38.18
C ALA A 566 6.79 -18.35 36.90
N GLY A 567 5.88 -17.92 36.02
CA GLY A 567 6.23 -17.25 34.79
C GLY A 567 5.05 -16.53 34.15
N ILE A 568 5.36 -15.56 33.28
CA ILE A 568 4.37 -14.81 32.50
C ILE A 568 4.79 -14.85 31.03
N GLY A 569 3.81 -15.11 30.15
CA GLY A 569 3.96 -15.03 28.69
C GLY A 569 2.94 -14.07 28.09
N LEU A 570 3.38 -13.22 27.16
CA LEU A 570 2.54 -12.41 26.29
C LEU A 570 2.86 -12.81 24.85
N ILE A 571 1.86 -13.24 24.10
CA ILE A 571 2.06 -13.77 22.74
C ILE A 571 0.98 -13.23 21.81
N ASP A 572 1.39 -12.79 20.62
CA ASP A 572 0.50 -12.58 19.48
C ASP A 572 0.56 -13.80 18.54
N GLY A 573 -0.50 -14.61 18.58
CA GLY A 573 -0.61 -15.88 17.85
C GLY A 573 -0.75 -15.75 16.33
N LEU A 574 -0.73 -14.53 15.77
CA LEU A 574 -0.51 -14.35 14.33
C LEU A 574 0.91 -14.75 13.89
N PHE A 575 1.87 -14.68 14.81
CA PHE A 575 3.30 -14.75 14.50
C PHE A 575 4.05 -15.82 15.32
N GLY A 576 3.32 -16.63 16.10
CA GLY A 576 3.87 -17.66 16.98
C GLY A 576 2.88 -18.78 17.22
#